data_AF-A0A8J7U1W8-F1
#
_entry.id   AF-A0A8J7U1W8-F1
#
_cell.length_a   1.000
_cell.length_b   1.000
_cell.length_c   1.000
_cell.angle_alpha   90.00
_cell.angle_beta   90.00
_cell.angle_gamma   90.00
#
_symmetry.space_group_name_H-M   'P 1'
#
loop_
_entity.id
_entity.type
_entity.pdbx_description
1 polymer ?
#
loop_
_entity_poly.entity_id
_entity_poly.type
_entity_poly.pdbx_seq_one_letter_code
_entity_poly.pdbx_strand_id
1 'polypeptide(L)'
;MSSEVVARPAGYTGDEPPAPQPTAAGPARGVPGPIRRNGLFLLVLVLGIALRALTQLAYQPALLYVDSFRYLARVQILNPAQLDPLGYSVVLRPLLAIGGLGTVTLVQHVVGLLIGVLIYVLACRYGARRWLAGLAAAPILLDGYQLQIEQNIMADVWMELFLV
;
A
#
# COMPACT_ATOMS: atom_id res chain seq x y z
N MET A 1 -27.05 -63.86 -64.50
CA MET A 1 -27.16 -62.41 -64.77
C MET A 1 -28.46 -61.95 -64.12
N SER A 2 -28.39 -61.53 -62.86
CA SER A 2 -29.56 -61.19 -62.05
C SER A 2 -29.65 -59.68 -61.90
N SER A 3 -30.76 -59.12 -62.36
CA SER A 3 -31.11 -57.72 -62.25
C SER A 3 -32.20 -57.55 -61.20
N GLU A 4 -31.82 -57.07 -60.02
CA GLU A 4 -32.73 -56.38 -59.11
C GLU A 4 -31.95 -55.26 -58.44
N VAL A 5 -32.21 -54.02 -58.87
CA VAL A 5 -31.82 -52.83 -58.12
C VAL A 5 -33.10 -52.23 -57.55
N VAL A 6 -33.20 -52.41 -56.26
CA VAL A 6 -34.26 -52.07 -55.32
C VAL A 6 -34.60 -50.57 -55.35
N ALA A 7 -35.89 -50.29 -55.20
CA ALA A 7 -36.48 -48.97 -55.12
C ALA A 7 -35.91 -48.11 -53.98
N ARG A 8 -35.77 -46.82 -54.27
CA ARG A 8 -35.31 -45.75 -53.39
C ARG A 8 -36.44 -45.34 -52.42
N PRO A 9 -36.27 -45.42 -51.08
CA PRO A 9 -37.24 -44.83 -50.17
C PRO A 9 -37.03 -43.32 -50.03
N ALA A 10 -38.15 -42.66 -49.82
CA ALA A 10 -38.34 -41.22 -49.78
C ALA A 10 -37.79 -40.57 -48.50
N GLY A 11 -37.73 -39.24 -48.53
CA GLY A 11 -37.01 -38.39 -47.60
C GLY A 11 -37.37 -38.53 -46.12
N TYR A 12 -36.35 -38.37 -45.30
CA TYR A 12 -36.48 -37.95 -43.91
C TYR A 12 -36.15 -36.45 -43.85
N THR A 13 -37.17 -35.61 -43.94
CA THR A 13 -37.12 -34.22 -43.47
C THR A 13 -37.47 -34.26 -41.98
N GLY A 14 -36.47 -34.47 -41.14
CA GLY A 14 -36.59 -34.29 -39.70
C GLY A 14 -35.61 -33.22 -39.28
N ASP A 15 -36.16 -32.07 -38.88
CA ASP A 15 -35.42 -30.97 -38.29
C ASP A 15 -34.45 -31.48 -37.22
N GLU A 16 -33.16 -31.26 -37.45
CA GLU A 16 -32.13 -31.49 -36.45
C GLU A 16 -32.44 -30.58 -35.26
N PRO A 17 -32.51 -31.10 -34.00
CA PRO A 17 -32.71 -30.25 -32.85
C PRO A 17 -31.62 -29.17 -32.83
N PRO A 18 -31.94 -27.89 -32.66
CA PRO A 18 -30.93 -26.85 -32.67
C PRO A 18 -29.89 -27.17 -31.60
N ALA A 19 -28.62 -27.22 -32.02
CA ALA A 19 -27.50 -27.48 -31.14
C ALA A 19 -27.57 -26.55 -29.91
N PRO A 20 -27.25 -27.03 -28.68
CA PRO A 20 -27.24 -26.19 -27.51
C PRO A 20 -26.30 -25.02 -27.75
N GLN A 21 -26.85 -23.82 -27.95
CA GLN A 21 -26.04 -22.61 -28.01
C GLN A 21 -25.44 -22.40 -26.62
N PRO A 22 -24.10 -22.25 -26.50
CA PRO A 22 -23.49 -21.95 -25.22
C PRO A 22 -24.07 -20.63 -24.73
N THR A 23 -24.89 -20.71 -23.68
CA THR A 23 -25.48 -19.57 -23.00
C THR A 23 -24.36 -18.63 -22.60
N ALA A 24 -24.48 -17.39 -23.07
CA ALA A 24 -23.51 -16.33 -22.85
C ALA A 24 -23.11 -16.29 -21.37
N ALA A 25 -21.87 -16.67 -21.10
CA ALA A 25 -21.24 -16.42 -19.82
C ALA A 25 -21.31 -14.90 -19.58
N GLY A 26 -22.18 -14.49 -18.65
CA GLY A 26 -22.25 -13.09 -18.24
C GLY A 26 -20.84 -12.63 -17.83
N PRO A 27 -20.48 -11.35 -18.04
CA PRO A 27 -19.18 -10.86 -17.65
C PRO A 27 -19.12 -10.94 -16.13
N ALA A 28 -18.50 -12.00 -15.61
CA ALA A 28 -17.97 -11.98 -14.27
C ALA A 28 -17.10 -10.72 -14.23
N ARG A 29 -17.55 -9.70 -13.47
CA ARG A 29 -16.72 -8.54 -13.13
C ARG A 29 -15.55 -9.08 -12.30
N GLY A 30 -14.60 -9.68 -13.00
CA GLY A 30 -13.39 -10.22 -12.45
C GLY A 30 -12.62 -9.02 -11.95
N VAL A 31 -12.54 -8.90 -10.64
CA VAL A 31 -11.60 -8.01 -9.98
C VAL A 31 -10.23 -8.27 -10.63
N PRO A 32 -9.59 -7.28 -11.26
CA PRO A 32 -8.44 -7.51 -12.12
C PRO A 32 -7.35 -8.30 -11.37
N GLY A 33 -6.75 -9.29 -12.04
CA GLY A 33 -5.73 -10.21 -11.53
C GLY A 33 -4.68 -9.64 -10.55
N PRO A 34 -4.19 -8.39 -10.65
CA PRO A 34 -3.30 -7.79 -9.65
C PRO A 34 -3.91 -7.61 -8.25
N ILE A 35 -5.20 -7.30 -8.12
CA ILE A 35 -5.86 -7.08 -6.81
C ILE A 35 -6.00 -8.40 -6.05
N ARG A 36 -6.32 -9.51 -6.72
CA ARG A 36 -6.30 -10.84 -6.07
C ARG A 36 -4.90 -11.23 -5.61
N ARG A 37 -3.87 -10.81 -6.34
CA ARG A 37 -2.50 -11.23 -6.12
C ARG A 37 -1.80 -10.40 -5.02
N ASN A 38 -2.25 -9.16 -4.77
CA ASN A 38 -1.72 -8.24 -3.75
C ASN A 38 -2.76 -7.87 -2.67
N GLY A 39 -3.89 -8.57 -2.61
CA GLY A 39 -5.06 -8.15 -1.82
C GLY A 39 -4.75 -7.93 -0.35
N LEU A 40 -3.92 -8.78 0.26
CA LEU A 40 -3.49 -8.62 1.65
C LEU A 40 -2.69 -7.32 1.85
N PHE A 41 -1.73 -7.04 0.99
CA PHE A 41 -0.94 -5.80 1.09
C PHE A 41 -1.82 -4.56 0.91
N LEU A 42 -2.74 -4.57 -0.05
CA LEU A 42 -3.68 -3.45 -0.25
C LEU A 42 -4.57 -3.24 0.97
N LEU A 43 -5.08 -4.31 1.58
CA LEU A 43 -5.86 -4.23 2.82
C LEU A 43 -5.05 -3.60 3.95
N VAL A 44 -3.82 -4.10 4.17
CA VAL A 44 -2.91 -3.58 5.20
C VAL A 44 -2.56 -2.11 4.94
N LEU A 45 -2.31 -1.73 3.68
CA LEU A 45 -2.01 -0.35 3.30
C LEU A 45 -3.20 0.58 3.56
N VAL A 46 -4.42 0.18 3.18
CA VAL A 46 -5.63 0.97 3.43
C VAL A 46 -5.87 1.15 4.92
N LEU A 47 -5.71 0.10 5.71
CA LEU A 47 -5.82 0.19 7.18
C LEU A 47 -4.74 1.11 7.75
N GLY A 48 -3.50 1.01 7.28
CA GLY A 48 -2.41 1.88 7.71
C GLY A 48 -2.61 3.35 7.37
N ILE A 49 -3.21 3.65 6.20
CA ILE A 49 -3.62 5.02 5.82
C ILE A 49 -4.71 5.52 6.76
N ALA A 50 -5.73 4.69 7.02
CA ALA A 50 -6.83 5.06 7.91
C ALA A 50 -6.34 5.36 9.34
N LEU A 51 -5.45 4.53 9.87
CA LEU A 51 -4.84 4.75 11.19
C LEU A 51 -4.05 6.06 11.23
N ARG A 52 -3.26 6.37 10.21
CA ARG A 52 -2.52 7.65 10.13
C ARG A 52 -3.44 8.85 10.05
N ALA A 53 -4.51 8.77 9.28
CA ALA A 53 -5.52 9.83 9.21
C ALA A 53 -6.19 10.03 10.59
N LEU A 54 -6.56 8.95 11.28
CA LEU A 54 -7.14 9.02 12.62
C LEU A 54 -6.16 9.63 13.63
N THR A 55 -4.89 9.19 13.63
CA THR A 55 -3.84 9.73 14.51
C THR A 55 -3.61 11.21 14.26
N GLN A 56 -3.48 11.61 13.00
CA GLN A 56 -3.33 13.02 12.62
C GLN A 56 -4.49 13.83 13.18
N LEU A 57 -5.74 13.42 12.96
CA LEU A 57 -6.93 14.16 13.42
C LEU A 57 -7.06 14.19 14.95
N ALA A 58 -6.73 13.09 15.64
CA ALA A 58 -6.89 12.97 17.08
C ALA A 58 -5.83 13.75 17.88
N TYR A 59 -4.60 13.85 17.37
CA TYR A 59 -3.44 14.40 18.10
C TYR A 59 -2.85 15.65 17.45
N GLN A 60 -3.72 16.60 17.11
CA GLN A 60 -3.33 17.87 16.51
C GLN A 60 -2.57 18.80 17.49
N PRO A 61 -1.57 19.57 17.01
CA PRO A 61 -0.96 19.46 15.69
C PRO A 61 0.12 18.36 15.63
N ALA A 62 0.69 17.97 16.78
CA ALA A 62 1.71 16.92 16.91
C ALA A 62 1.76 16.45 18.37
N LEU A 63 2.31 15.26 18.59
CA LEU A 63 2.71 14.80 19.93
C LEU A 63 4.11 15.32 20.24
N LEU A 64 4.26 16.01 21.37
CA LEU A 64 5.56 16.53 21.80
C LEU A 64 6.10 15.63 22.91
N TYR A 65 7.25 15.04 22.66
CA TYR A 65 7.98 14.23 23.63
C TYR A 65 9.19 15.01 24.17
N VAL A 66 9.86 14.47 25.18
CA VAL A 66 10.98 15.15 25.87
C VAL A 66 12.06 15.65 24.89
N ASP A 67 12.37 14.86 23.86
CA ASP A 67 13.35 15.23 22.83
C ASP A 67 12.81 16.19 21.76
N SER A 68 11.49 16.28 21.57
CA SER A 68 10.89 17.19 20.58
C SER A 68 11.26 18.64 20.85
N PHE A 69 11.32 19.04 22.12
CA PHE A 69 11.73 20.39 22.51
C PHE A 69 13.18 20.71 22.13
N ARG A 70 14.07 19.71 22.18
CA ARG A 70 15.47 19.86 21.79
C ARG A 70 15.59 20.12 20.28
N TYR A 71 14.85 19.39 19.47
CA TYR A 71 14.78 19.59 18.02
C TYR A 71 14.20 20.97 17.65
N LEU A 72 13.10 21.38 18.30
CA LEU A 72 12.46 22.67 18.03
C LEU A 72 13.32 23.86 18.46
N ALA A 73 13.92 23.80 19.65
CA ALA A 73 14.78 24.89 20.16
C ALA A 73 16.03 25.11 19.29
N ARG A 74 16.48 24.07 18.58
CA ARG A 74 17.72 24.07 17.81
C ARG A 74 17.50 24.05 16.31
N VAL A 75 16.24 24.17 15.85
CA VAL A 75 15.89 24.10 14.43
C VAL A 75 16.64 25.12 13.55
N GLN A 76 17.04 26.26 14.13
CA GLN A 76 17.80 27.30 13.43
C GLN A 76 19.33 27.12 13.48
N ILE A 77 19.82 26.21 14.31
CA ILE A 77 21.25 26.05 14.61
C ILE A 77 21.74 24.78 13.93
N LEU A 78 22.48 24.92 12.83
CA LEU A 78 23.28 23.83 12.28
C LEU A 78 24.61 23.79 13.03
N ASN A 79 24.74 22.92 14.03
CA ASN A 79 25.97 22.75 14.79
C ASN A 79 26.54 21.33 14.61
N PRO A 80 27.62 21.15 13.82
CA PRO A 80 28.24 19.84 13.57
C PRO A 80 28.76 19.12 14.82
N ALA A 81 28.95 19.83 15.94
CA ALA A 81 29.47 19.28 17.19
C ALA A 81 28.38 18.67 18.09
N GLN A 82 27.11 18.66 17.65
CA GLN A 82 26.00 18.13 18.44
C GLN A 82 25.60 16.72 17.99
N LEU A 83 25.06 15.95 18.94
CA LEU A 83 24.58 14.59 18.74
C LEU A 83 23.23 14.52 18.01
N ASP A 84 22.63 15.66 17.68
CA ASP A 84 21.41 15.74 16.89
C ASP A 84 21.68 15.31 15.45
N PRO A 85 20.83 14.47 14.83
CA PRO A 85 20.91 14.17 13.41
C PRO A 85 20.86 15.46 12.59
N LEU A 86 22.02 15.93 12.11
CA LEU A 86 22.15 17.21 11.41
C LEU A 86 21.15 17.34 10.26
N GLY A 87 20.89 16.23 9.56
CA GLY A 87 19.94 16.15 8.45
C GLY A 87 18.49 16.46 8.83
N TYR A 88 18.07 16.19 10.08
CA TYR A 88 16.68 16.41 10.48
C TYR A 88 16.33 17.90 10.53
N SER A 89 17.23 18.75 11.01
CA SER A 89 17.02 20.20 11.04
C SER A 89 16.82 20.80 9.63
N VAL A 90 17.49 20.25 8.62
CA VAL A 90 17.35 20.65 7.21
C VAL A 90 15.96 20.31 6.67
N VAL A 91 15.38 19.18 7.09
CA VAL A 91 14.02 18.77 6.72
C VAL A 91 12.96 19.51 7.52
N LEU A 92 13.18 19.68 8.83
CA LEU A 92 12.22 20.26 9.76
C LEU A 92 11.97 21.74 9.46
N ARG A 93 13.01 22.52 9.16
CA ARG A 93 12.92 23.96 8.87
C ARG A 93 11.88 24.33 7.79
N PRO A 94 11.96 23.80 6.55
CA PRO A 94 11.00 24.16 5.51
C PRO A 94 9.59 23.69 5.84
N LEU A 95 9.43 22.50 6.43
CA LEU A 95 8.11 21.98 6.79
C LEU A 95 7.41 22.85 7.85
N LEU A 96 8.16 23.30 8.86
CA LEU A 96 7.66 24.25 9.85
C LEU A 96 7.29 25.60 9.20
N ALA A 97 8.09 26.09 8.26
CA ALA A 97 7.83 27.35 7.57
C ALA A 97 6.58 27.30 6.68
N ILE A 98 6.29 26.16 6.07
CA ILE A 98 5.14 25.97 5.17
C ILE A 98 3.82 25.90 5.97
N GLY A 99 3.79 25.12 7.04
CA GLY A 99 2.53 24.87 7.75
C GLY A 99 2.67 24.30 9.16
N GLY A 100 3.79 24.59 9.84
CA GLY A 100 4.00 24.26 11.24
C GLY A 100 4.05 22.75 11.53
N LEU A 101 3.80 22.40 12.80
CA LEU A 101 3.97 21.03 13.31
C LEU A 101 3.04 20.02 12.63
N GLY A 102 1.80 20.41 12.32
CA GLY A 102 0.85 19.50 11.66
C GLY A 102 1.25 19.13 10.23
N THR A 103 1.98 20.01 9.54
CA THR A 103 2.56 19.69 8.22
C THR A 103 3.73 18.74 8.37
N VAL A 104 4.55 18.91 9.41
CA VAL A 104 5.68 18.02 9.71
C VAL A 104 5.18 16.59 9.95
N THR A 105 4.21 16.40 10.85
CA THR A 105 3.65 15.07 11.15
C THR A 105 2.92 14.46 9.96
N LEU A 106 2.19 15.26 9.18
CA LEU A 106 1.56 14.79 7.94
C LEU A 106 2.60 14.21 6.97
N VAL A 107 3.72 14.92 6.77
CA VAL A 107 4.80 14.44 5.91
C VAL A 107 5.46 13.20 6.50
N GLN A 108 5.67 13.15 7.82
CA GLN A 108 6.19 11.94 8.49
C GLN A 108 5.26 10.73 8.29
N HIS A 109 3.94 10.89 8.36
CA HIS A 109 2.99 9.83 8.05
C HIS A 109 3.10 9.33 6.61
N VAL A 110 3.28 10.24 5.65
CA VAL A 110 3.49 9.87 4.24
C VAL A 110 4.81 9.10 4.07
N VAL A 111 5.86 9.50 4.78
CA VAL A 111 7.13 8.76 4.79
C VAL A 111 6.97 7.36 5.39
N GLY A 112 6.25 7.22 6.51
CA GLY A 112 5.93 5.91 7.09
C GLY A 112 5.18 4.98 6.13
N LEU A 113 4.21 5.52 5.39
CA LEU A 113 3.54 4.77 4.31
C LEU A 113 4.51 4.36 3.21
N LEU A 114 5.40 5.27 2.79
CA LEU A 114 6.42 4.99 1.77
C LEU A 114 7.33 3.85 2.22
N ILE A 115 7.78 3.85 3.48
CA ILE A 115 8.61 2.78 4.05
C ILE A 115 7.88 1.43 3.96
N GLY A 116 6.61 1.37 4.36
CA GLY A 116 5.80 0.15 4.23
C GLY A 116 5.66 -0.34 2.78
N VAL A 117 5.53 0.57 1.82
CA VAL A 117 5.52 0.25 0.39
C VAL A 117 6.88 -0.27 -0.08
N LEU A 118 7.98 0.36 0.34
CA LEU A 118 9.34 -0.06 -0.02
C LEU A 118 9.65 -1.47 0.50
N ILE A 119 9.30 -1.76 1.75
CA ILE A 119 9.45 -3.11 2.33
C ILE A 119 8.71 -4.14 1.48
N TYR A 120 7.46 -3.86 1.10
CA TYR A 120 6.67 -4.75 0.28
C TYR A 120 7.31 -4.98 -1.10
N VAL A 121 7.73 -3.91 -1.77
CA VAL A 121 8.37 -3.97 -3.10
C VAL A 121 9.69 -4.74 -3.03
N LEU A 122 10.50 -4.47 -2.01
CA LEU A 122 11.80 -5.10 -1.81
C LEU A 122 11.65 -6.60 -1.54
N ALA A 123 10.73 -6.98 -0.65
CA ALA A 123 10.41 -8.38 -0.39
C ALA A 123 9.93 -9.11 -1.66
N CYS A 124 9.07 -8.47 -2.46
CA CYS A 124 8.66 -9.03 -3.75
C CYS A 124 9.84 -9.16 -4.73
N ARG A 125 10.74 -8.18 -4.77
CA ARG A 125 11.93 -8.17 -5.63
C ARG A 125 12.89 -9.31 -5.30
N TYR A 126 13.00 -9.68 -4.03
CA TYR A 126 13.81 -10.83 -3.58
C TYR A 126 13.04 -12.17 -3.59
N GLY A 127 11.88 -12.24 -4.23
CA GLY A 127 11.18 -13.50 -4.50
C GLY A 127 10.23 -13.96 -3.39
N ALA A 128 9.93 -13.12 -2.39
CA ALA A 128 8.94 -13.46 -1.38
C ALA A 128 7.55 -13.64 -2.01
N ARG A 129 6.77 -14.56 -1.44
CA ARG A 129 5.35 -14.69 -1.80
C ARG A 129 4.65 -13.38 -1.42
N ARG A 130 3.80 -12.84 -2.29
CA ARG A 130 3.17 -11.51 -2.10
C ARG A 130 2.39 -11.37 -0.78
N TRP A 131 1.80 -12.45 -0.27
CA TRP A 131 1.15 -12.43 1.05
C TRP A 131 2.16 -12.30 2.19
N LEU A 132 3.32 -12.98 2.11
CA LEU A 132 4.42 -12.81 3.06
C LEU A 132 5.02 -11.41 2.98
N ALA A 133 5.19 -10.86 1.77
CA ALA A 133 5.62 -9.47 1.58
C ALA A 133 4.63 -8.48 2.23
N GLY A 134 3.33 -8.75 2.09
CA GLY A 134 2.29 -7.95 2.76
C GLY A 134 2.36 -8.04 4.29
N LEU A 135 2.63 -9.23 4.84
CA LEU A 135 2.85 -9.40 6.28
C LEU A 135 4.13 -8.72 6.76
N ALA A 136 5.20 -8.73 5.96
CA ALA A 136 6.45 -8.05 6.30
C ALA A 136 6.29 -6.52 6.41
N ALA A 137 5.38 -5.93 5.62
CA ALA A 137 5.06 -4.51 5.71
C ALA A 137 4.09 -4.16 6.86
N ALA A 138 3.43 -5.15 7.47
CA ALA A 138 2.39 -4.91 8.46
C ALA A 138 2.87 -4.22 9.74
N PRO A 139 4.05 -4.52 10.32
CA PRO A 139 4.55 -3.79 11.49
C PRO A 139 4.65 -2.29 11.24
N ILE A 140 5.25 -1.87 10.12
CA ILE A 140 5.35 -0.44 9.79
C ILE A 140 3.97 0.18 9.53
N LEU A 141 3.07 -0.54 8.88
CA LEU A 141 1.78 0.02 8.50
C LEU A 141 0.76 0.06 9.63
N LEU A 142 0.82 -0.87 10.60
CA LEU A 142 -0.24 -1.10 11.59
C LEU A 142 0.20 -0.97 13.06
N ASP A 143 1.49 -0.80 13.35
CA ASP A 143 1.98 -0.64 14.73
C ASP A 143 1.60 0.73 15.31
N GLY A 144 1.01 0.73 16.51
CA GLY A 144 0.66 1.95 17.24
C GLY A 144 1.89 2.73 17.70
N TYR A 145 3.01 2.06 17.98
CA TYR A 145 4.25 2.73 18.33
C TYR A 145 4.82 3.49 17.11
N GLN A 146 4.76 2.89 15.93
CA GLN A 146 5.12 3.56 14.68
C GLN A 146 4.26 4.81 14.43
N LEU A 147 2.95 4.73 14.63
CA LEU A 147 2.06 5.90 14.52
C LEU A 147 2.45 7.02 15.50
N GLN A 148 2.83 6.66 16.73
CA GLN A 148 3.30 7.62 17.72
C GLN A 148 4.61 8.28 17.28
N ILE A 149 5.57 7.50 16.76
CA ILE A 149 6.83 8.04 16.23
C ILE A 149 6.55 9.03 15.10
N GLU A 150 5.68 8.69 14.15
CA GLU A 150 5.33 9.55 13.02
C GLU A 150 4.62 10.85 13.46
N GLN A 151 3.83 10.79 14.54
CA GLN A 151 3.16 11.96 15.12
C GLN A 151 4.07 12.78 16.05
N ASN A 152 5.25 12.25 16.42
CA ASN A 152 6.26 12.96 17.20
C ASN A 152 7.17 13.80 16.31
N ILE A 153 7.56 14.98 16.80
CA ILE A 153 8.54 15.83 16.12
C ILE A 153 9.95 15.32 16.43
N MET A 154 10.34 14.26 15.74
CA MET A 154 11.64 13.57 15.90
C MET A 154 12.18 13.04 14.57
N ALA A 155 13.46 12.69 14.56
CA ALA A 155 14.21 12.28 13.36
C ALA A 155 14.02 10.80 12.99
N ASP A 156 13.39 10.00 13.85
CA ASP A 156 13.36 8.54 13.81
C ASP A 156 12.81 7.98 12.48
N VAL A 157 11.66 8.48 12.00
CA VAL A 157 11.06 8.07 10.71
C VAL A 157 11.95 8.41 9.52
N TRP A 158 12.71 9.51 9.59
CA TRP A 158 13.65 9.89 8.53
C TRP A 158 14.86 8.97 8.51
N MET A 159 15.37 8.60 9.68
CA MET A 159 16.44 7.61 9.81
C MET A 159 15.99 6.23 9.34
N GLU A 160 14.77 5.83 9.69
CA GLU A 160 14.17 4.58 9.23
C GLU A 160 14.06 4.52 7.70
N LEU A 161 13.64 5.63 7.07
CA LEU A 161 13.60 5.73 5.60
C LEU A 161 14.97 5.46 4.96
N PHE A 162 16.07 5.91 5.56
CA PHE A 162 17.42 5.68 5.03
C PHE A 162 17.92 4.25 5.23
N LEU A 163 17.31 3.48 6.12
CA LEU A 163 17.71 2.11 6.42
C LEU A 163 17.13 1.09 5.44
N VAL A 164 15.94 1.36 4.90
CA VAL A 164 15.19 0.47 3.99
C VAL A 164 15.66 0.59 2.53
#